data_AF-A0A124IRG2-F1
#
_entry.id   AF-A0A124IRG2-F1
#
_cell.length_a   1.000
_cell.length_b   1.000
_cell.length_c   1.000
_cell.angle_alpha   90.00
_cell.angle_beta   90.00
_cell.angle_gamma   90.00
#
_symmetry.space_group_name_H-M   'P 1'
#
loop_
_entity.id
_entity.type
_entity.pdbx_description
1 polymer ?
#
loop_
_entity_poly.entity_id
_entity_poly.type
_entity_poly.pdbx_seq_one_letter_code
_entity_poly.pdbx_strand_id
1 'polypeptide(L)'
;MDPKLRRVYSRCVVEVSRGLLPDLVNGYYDYLIIDLASITYGVNDPRSFLVNMRLAIDYGYLEPRVLFVLDYSKPEHRGVAGSRIKWLRDLGLEYVLAENEPAEVRAARLCLERPRCIVLSRDYDPLTIINEMLQPIKVSERAWVLRKIAINRDCLAKHGIP
;
A
#
# COMPACT_ATOMS: atom_id res chain seq x y z
N MET A 1 -9.66 10.81 0.24
CA MET A 1 -9.46 12.11 -0.45
C MET A 1 -10.74 12.72 -1.02
N ASP A 2 -10.79 14.05 -1.14
CA ASP A 2 -11.73 14.76 -2.02
C ASP A 2 -11.52 14.36 -3.50
N PRO A 3 -12.56 14.09 -4.31
CA PRO A 3 -12.43 13.66 -5.71
C PRO A 3 -11.67 14.65 -6.62
N LYS A 4 -11.81 15.96 -6.39
CA LYS A 4 -11.06 16.99 -7.13
C LYS A 4 -9.58 16.90 -6.78
N LEU A 5 -9.25 16.72 -5.50
CA LEU A 5 -7.87 16.57 -5.06
C LEU A 5 -7.25 15.30 -5.66
N ARG A 6 -7.98 14.18 -5.66
CA ARG A 6 -7.54 12.92 -6.29
C ARG A 6 -7.22 13.11 -7.77
N ARG A 7 -8.03 13.90 -8.50
CA ARG A 7 -7.80 14.21 -9.90
C ARG A 7 -6.51 15.01 -10.11
N VAL A 8 -6.22 15.98 -9.25
CA VAL A 8 -4.97 16.75 -9.34
C VAL A 8 -3.76 15.87 -9.06
N TYR A 9 -3.78 15.09 -7.98
CA TYR A 9 -2.71 14.14 -7.66
C TYR A 9 -2.45 13.17 -8.82
N SER A 10 -3.51 12.60 -9.41
CA SER A 10 -3.36 11.68 -10.55
C SER A 10 -2.69 12.32 -11.79
N ARG A 11 -2.72 13.65 -11.93
CA ARG A 11 -2.06 14.39 -13.02
C ARG A 11 -0.63 14.80 -12.69
N CYS A 12 -0.32 14.91 -11.40
CA CYS A 12 0.98 15.33 -10.91
C CYS A 12 1.89 14.17 -10.50
N VAL A 13 1.50 12.92 -10.76
CA VAL A 13 2.39 11.78 -10.56
C VAL A 13 3.20 11.49 -11.82
N VAL A 14 4.44 11.06 -11.61
CA VAL A 14 5.32 10.54 -12.66
C VAL A 14 5.63 9.08 -12.37
N GLU A 15 5.58 8.24 -13.41
CA GLU A 15 6.02 6.86 -13.30
C GLU A 15 7.56 6.84 -13.34
N VAL A 16 8.17 6.30 -12.29
CA VAL A 16 9.62 6.20 -12.13
C VAL A 16 10.12 4.87 -12.69
N SER A 17 9.40 3.80 -12.41
CA SER A 17 9.72 2.46 -12.89
C SER A 17 8.48 1.56 -12.86
N ARG A 18 8.58 0.40 -13.50
CA ARG A 18 7.54 -0.62 -13.59
C ARG A 18 8.18 -2.00 -13.53
N GLY A 19 7.53 -2.94 -12.85
CA GLY A 19 8.05 -4.29 -12.69
C GLY A 19 7.13 -5.18 -11.86
N LEU A 20 7.62 -6.38 -11.53
CA LEU A 20 6.97 -7.21 -10.52
C LEU A 20 7.25 -6.64 -9.13
N LEU A 21 6.40 -6.97 -8.15
CA LEU A 21 6.59 -6.52 -6.77
C LEU A 21 8.02 -6.83 -6.25
N PRO A 22 8.54 -8.07 -6.34
CA PRO A 22 9.90 -8.37 -5.90
C PRO A 22 10.97 -7.51 -6.57
N ASP A 23 10.90 -7.33 -7.89
CA ASP A 23 11.88 -6.56 -8.68
C ASP A 23 11.96 -5.10 -8.23
N LEU A 24 10.85 -4.56 -7.74
CA LEU A 24 10.75 -3.17 -7.31
C LEU A 24 11.13 -2.97 -5.85
N VAL A 25 11.22 -4.03 -5.03
CA VAL A 25 11.42 -3.88 -3.59
C VAL A 25 12.65 -4.58 -3.01
N ASN A 26 12.99 -5.76 -3.52
CA ASN A 26 14.13 -6.54 -3.03
C ASN A 26 15.44 -5.77 -3.26
N GLY A 27 16.32 -5.76 -2.26
CA GLY A 27 17.55 -4.95 -2.26
C GLY A 27 17.38 -3.43 -2.16
N TYR A 28 16.16 -2.88 -2.34
CA TYR A 28 15.91 -1.43 -2.32
C TYR A 28 15.28 -0.93 -1.03
N TYR A 29 14.39 -1.72 -0.41
CA TYR A 29 13.66 -1.33 0.80
C TYR A 29 13.78 -2.38 1.90
N ASP A 30 13.84 -1.92 3.14
CA ASP A 30 13.79 -2.75 4.34
C ASP A 30 12.35 -3.06 4.76
N TYR A 31 11.41 -2.18 4.38
CA TYR A 31 10.01 -2.27 4.76
C TYR A 31 9.07 -2.04 3.57
N LEU A 32 8.05 -2.89 3.48
CA LEU A 32 6.93 -2.74 2.56
C LEU A 32 5.64 -2.60 3.38
N ILE A 33 5.03 -1.42 3.34
CA ILE A 33 3.77 -1.17 4.06
C ILE A 33 2.61 -1.21 3.07
N ILE A 34 1.66 -2.10 3.33
CA ILE A 34 0.55 -2.37 2.43
C ILE A 34 -0.75 -1.85 3.04
N ASP A 35 -1.39 -0.90 2.37
CA ASP A 35 -2.78 -0.56 2.64
C ASP A 35 -3.67 -1.72 2.15
N LEU A 36 -4.09 -2.56 3.08
CA LEU A 36 -4.70 -3.85 2.74
C LEU A 36 -6.08 -3.69 2.11
N ALA A 37 -6.85 -2.68 2.52
CA ALA A 37 -8.20 -2.48 2.02
C ALA A 37 -8.18 -2.15 0.53
N SER A 38 -7.42 -1.12 0.12
CA SER A 38 -7.38 -0.70 -1.29
C SER A 38 -6.90 -1.82 -2.22
N ILE A 39 -5.98 -2.64 -1.74
CA ILE A 39 -5.47 -3.80 -2.44
C ILE A 39 -6.50 -4.93 -2.55
N THR A 40 -7.14 -5.30 -1.44
CA THR A 40 -8.07 -6.44 -1.42
C THR A 40 -9.36 -6.18 -2.18
N TYR A 41 -9.75 -4.92 -2.39
CA TYR A 41 -10.83 -4.55 -3.34
C TYR A 41 -10.50 -4.89 -4.80
N GLY A 42 -9.22 -5.07 -5.14
CA GLY A 42 -8.76 -5.35 -6.49
C GLY A 42 -8.60 -6.81 -6.86
N VAL A 43 -8.89 -7.73 -5.94
CA VAL A 43 -8.69 -9.18 -6.13
C VAL A 43 -9.98 -9.94 -5.83
N ASN A 44 -10.18 -11.08 -6.49
CA ASN A 44 -11.40 -11.87 -6.32
C ASN A 44 -11.37 -12.66 -5.01
N ASP A 45 -10.20 -13.16 -4.62
CA ASP A 45 -10.00 -13.86 -3.35
C ASP A 45 -8.90 -13.19 -2.49
N PRO A 46 -9.30 -12.28 -1.57
CA PRO A 46 -8.40 -11.65 -0.62
C PRO A 46 -7.63 -12.62 0.28
N ARG A 47 -8.17 -13.81 0.57
CA ARG A 47 -7.48 -14.78 1.43
C ARG A 47 -6.37 -15.47 0.66
N SER A 48 -6.62 -15.89 -0.57
CA SER A 48 -5.57 -16.44 -1.45
C SER A 48 -4.44 -15.44 -1.67
N PHE A 49 -4.76 -14.15 -1.79
CA PHE A 49 -3.74 -13.10 -1.81
C PHE A 49 -2.83 -13.15 -0.58
N LEU A 50 -3.39 -13.15 0.64
CA LEU A 50 -2.60 -13.19 1.87
C LEU A 50 -1.77 -14.47 2.00
N VAL A 51 -2.31 -15.61 1.55
CA VAL A 51 -1.55 -16.88 1.48
C VAL A 51 -0.34 -16.73 0.57
N ASN A 52 -0.50 -16.16 -0.62
CA ASN A 52 0.62 -15.96 -1.55
C ASN A 52 1.65 -14.95 -1.03
N MET A 53 1.23 -13.92 -0.30
CA MET A 53 2.16 -13.04 0.41
C MET A 53 2.97 -13.79 1.45
N ARG A 54 2.31 -14.66 2.24
CA ARG A 54 3.00 -15.48 3.24
C ARG A 54 4.02 -16.41 2.58
N LEU A 55 3.64 -17.10 1.52
CA LEU A 55 4.55 -17.98 0.76
C LEU A 55 5.73 -17.18 0.17
N ALA A 56 5.48 -16.00 -0.39
CA ALA A 56 6.55 -15.17 -0.94
C ALA A 56 7.58 -14.75 0.12
N ILE A 57 7.13 -14.46 1.35
CA ILE A 57 8.01 -14.17 2.48
C ILE A 57 8.77 -15.43 2.91
N ASP A 58 8.07 -16.56 3.09
CA ASP A 58 8.67 -17.82 3.58
C ASP A 58 9.76 -18.38 2.67
N TYR A 59 9.57 -18.26 1.36
CA TYR A 59 10.53 -18.73 0.37
C TYR A 59 11.56 -17.67 -0.03
N GLY A 60 11.57 -16.49 0.61
CA GLY A 60 12.53 -15.42 0.33
C GLY A 60 12.34 -14.73 -1.03
N TYR A 61 11.18 -14.90 -1.67
CA TYR A 61 10.84 -14.13 -2.89
C TYR A 61 10.55 -12.66 -2.58
N LEU A 62 10.18 -12.34 -1.35
CA LEU A 62 9.93 -10.98 -0.89
C LEU A 62 10.80 -10.71 0.34
N GLU A 63 11.85 -9.90 0.15
CA GLU A 63 12.86 -9.62 1.18
C GLU A 63 12.42 -8.60 2.26
N PRO A 64 11.72 -7.50 1.92
CA PRO A 64 11.37 -6.49 2.92
C PRO A 64 10.44 -7.06 4.00
N ARG A 65 10.51 -6.50 5.21
CA ARG A 65 9.50 -6.76 6.24
C ARG A 65 8.16 -6.16 5.80
N VAL A 66 7.17 -7.02 5.64
CA VAL A 66 5.83 -6.63 5.18
C VAL A 66 4.94 -6.31 6.36
N LEU A 67 4.32 -5.13 6.34
CA LEU A 67 3.34 -4.70 7.35
C LEU A 67 2.02 -4.34 6.68
N PHE A 68 0.94 -5.01 7.07
CA PHE A 68 -0.40 -4.70 6.56
C PHE A 68 -1.10 -3.66 7.43
N VAL A 69 -1.67 -2.63 6.83
CA VAL A 69 -2.48 -1.62 7.53
C VAL A 69 -3.94 -1.85 7.21
N LEU A 70 -4.76 -1.93 8.26
CA LEU A 70 -6.21 -2.11 8.14
C LEU A 70 -6.93 -0.89 8.68
N ASP A 71 -7.92 -0.41 7.94
CA ASP A 71 -8.82 0.60 8.44
C ASP A 71 -9.68 0.01 9.56
N TYR A 72 -9.59 0.60 10.75
CA TYR A 72 -10.35 0.22 11.93
C TYR A 72 -11.09 1.42 12.55
N SER A 73 -11.18 2.51 11.78
CA SER A 73 -11.64 3.82 12.25
C SER A 73 -13.15 3.91 12.45
N LYS A 74 -13.93 3.13 11.70
CA LYS A 74 -15.41 3.16 11.73
C LYS A 74 -16.01 1.78 11.99
N PRO A 75 -17.20 1.67 12.62
CA PRO A 75 -17.87 0.40 12.88
C PRO A 75 -18.05 -0.48 11.63
N GLU A 76 -18.42 0.12 10.50
CA GLU A 76 -18.55 -0.56 9.20
C GLU A 76 -17.22 -1.17 8.71
N HIS A 77 -16.10 -0.49 8.95
CA HIS A 77 -14.77 -0.98 8.63
C HIS A 77 -14.31 -2.09 9.57
N ARG A 78 -14.73 -2.07 10.85
CA ARG A 78 -14.36 -3.10 11.84
C ARG A 78 -14.92 -4.47 11.51
N GLY A 79 -16.16 -4.56 11.00
CA GLY A 79 -16.75 -5.83 10.57
C GLY A 79 -15.98 -6.47 9.43
N VAL A 80 -15.56 -5.64 8.46
CA VAL A 80 -14.68 -6.04 7.37
C VAL A 80 -13.31 -6.45 7.92
N ALA A 81 -12.66 -5.59 8.70
CA ALA A 81 -11.34 -5.84 9.26
C ALA A 81 -11.29 -7.12 10.11
N GLY A 82 -12.35 -7.48 10.83
CA GLY A 82 -12.39 -8.68 11.68
C GLY A 82 -12.01 -9.98 10.96
N SER A 83 -12.56 -10.22 9.77
CA SER A 83 -12.19 -11.42 9.00
C SER A 83 -10.74 -11.38 8.49
N ARG A 84 -10.27 -10.19 8.09
CA ARG A 84 -8.88 -10.00 7.62
C ARG A 84 -7.88 -10.16 8.77
N ILE A 85 -8.18 -9.63 9.95
CA ILE A 85 -7.38 -9.79 11.17
C ILE A 85 -7.23 -11.27 11.51
N LYS A 86 -8.33 -12.03 11.45
CA LYS A 86 -8.27 -13.48 11.67
C LYS A 86 -7.30 -14.15 10.70
N TRP A 87 -7.43 -13.89 9.39
CA TRP A 87 -6.53 -14.48 8.40
C TRP A 87 -5.07 -14.06 8.57
N LEU A 88 -4.81 -12.79 8.86
CA LEU A 88 -3.46 -12.29 9.12
C LEU A 88 -2.83 -12.98 10.33
N ARG A 89 -3.58 -13.17 11.41
CA ARG A 89 -3.13 -13.92 12.60
C ARG A 89 -2.87 -15.38 12.27
N ASP A 90 -3.81 -16.05 11.59
CA ASP A 90 -3.69 -17.46 11.19
C ASP A 90 -2.46 -17.71 10.30
N LEU A 91 -2.10 -16.73 9.47
CA LEU A 91 -0.94 -16.79 8.55
C LEU A 91 0.36 -16.21 9.16
N GLY A 92 0.33 -15.71 10.39
CA GLY A 92 1.49 -15.06 11.02
C GLY A 92 2.01 -13.84 10.25
N LEU A 93 1.11 -13.06 9.63
CA LEU A 93 1.43 -11.83 8.91
C LEU A 93 1.31 -10.62 9.84
N GLU A 94 2.34 -9.74 9.85
CA GLU A 94 2.35 -8.54 10.68
C GLU A 94 1.31 -7.53 10.23
N TYR A 95 0.57 -6.91 11.16
CA TYR A 95 -0.42 -5.90 10.83
C TYR A 95 -0.57 -4.81 11.89
N VAL A 96 -1.09 -3.66 11.48
CA VAL A 96 -1.45 -2.51 12.34
C VAL A 96 -2.87 -2.06 12.02
N LEU A 97 -3.60 -1.66 13.06
CA LEU A 97 -4.93 -1.06 12.93
C LEU A 97 -4.82 0.47 12.87
N ALA A 98 -5.43 1.06 11.86
CA ALA A 98 -5.60 2.51 11.75
C ALA A 98 -6.93 2.88 12.43
N GLU A 99 -6.86 3.27 13.71
CA GLU A 99 -8.05 3.49 14.55
C GLU A 99 -8.62 4.92 14.46
N ASN A 100 -7.78 5.90 14.12
CA ASN A 100 -8.13 7.32 14.18
C ASN A 100 -7.88 8.07 12.86
N GLU A 101 -7.41 7.38 11.82
CA GLU A 101 -7.11 7.95 10.51
C GLU A 101 -7.30 6.88 9.41
N PRO A 102 -7.40 7.27 8.12
CA PRO A 102 -7.46 6.32 7.01
C PRO A 102 -6.21 5.43 6.95
N ALA A 103 -6.40 4.17 6.54
CA ALA A 103 -5.33 3.16 6.50
C ALA A 103 -4.16 3.58 5.62
N GLU A 104 -4.43 4.21 4.49
CA GLU A 104 -3.44 4.66 3.52
C GLU A 104 -2.59 5.83 4.03
N VAL A 105 -3.17 6.72 4.86
CA VAL A 105 -2.43 7.78 5.56
C VAL A 105 -1.58 7.20 6.68
N ARG A 106 -2.16 6.28 7.49
CA ARG A 106 -1.40 5.56 8.53
C ARG A 106 -0.23 4.78 7.94
N ALA A 107 -0.41 4.14 6.79
CA ALA A 107 0.64 3.43 6.07
C ALA A 107 1.79 4.35 5.69
N ALA A 108 1.49 5.54 5.14
CA ALA A 108 2.50 6.52 4.78
C ALA A 108 3.25 7.07 6.00
N ARG A 109 2.56 7.36 7.12
CA ARG A 109 3.20 7.80 8.38
C ARG A 109 4.11 6.73 8.97
N LEU A 110 3.65 5.49 9.06
CA LEU A 110 4.47 4.36 9.50
C LEU A 110 5.72 4.19 8.62
N CYS A 111 5.60 4.52 7.34
CA CYS A 111 6.70 4.39 6.40
C CYS A 111 7.80 5.44 6.65
N LEU A 112 7.42 6.67 7.03
CA LEU A 112 8.37 7.72 7.43
C LEU A 112 9.13 7.38 8.73
N GLU A 113 8.55 6.55 9.59
CA GLU A 113 9.16 6.09 10.84
C GLU A 113 10.17 4.94 10.64
N ARG A 114 10.34 4.45 9.40
CA ARG A 114 11.15 3.26 9.09
C ARG A 114 12.25 3.59 8.07
N PRO A 115 13.45 3.01 8.22
CA PRO A 115 14.50 3.16 7.21
C PRO A 115 14.06 2.49 5.90
N ARG A 116 14.41 3.11 4.76
CA ARG A 116 14.19 2.59 3.40
C ARG A 116 12.84 1.87 3.27
N CYS A 117 11.75 2.62 3.38
CA CYS A 117 10.40 2.08 3.32
C CYS A 117 9.68 2.53 2.05
N ILE A 118 8.77 1.69 1.54
CA ILE A 118 7.80 2.07 0.52
C ILE A 118 6.38 1.61 0.87
N VAL A 119 5.39 2.40 0.44
CA VAL A 119 3.97 2.07 0.58
C VAL A 119 3.43 1.45 -0.71
N LEU A 120 2.58 0.44 -0.58
CA LEU A 120 1.78 -0.14 -1.65
C LEU A 120 0.30 0.15 -1.41
N SER A 121 -0.30 0.95 -2.29
CA SER A 121 -1.73 1.31 -2.23
C SER A 121 -2.26 1.56 -3.65
N ARG A 122 -3.58 1.46 -3.83
CA ARG A 122 -4.25 1.92 -5.08
C ARG A 122 -4.63 3.40 -5.03
N ASP A 123 -4.66 3.99 -3.84
CA ASP A 123 -5.05 5.37 -3.62
C ASP A 123 -3.87 6.33 -3.70
N TYR A 124 -4.14 7.59 -3.99
CA TYR A 124 -3.12 8.63 -4.09
C TYR A 124 -2.88 9.35 -2.75
N ASP A 125 -3.72 9.10 -1.75
CA ASP A 125 -3.65 9.73 -0.43
C ASP A 125 -2.29 9.50 0.28
N PRO A 126 -1.58 8.35 0.16
CA PRO A 126 -0.22 8.24 0.69
C PRO A 126 0.73 9.33 0.20
N LEU A 127 0.59 9.79 -1.05
CA LEU A 127 1.46 10.81 -1.64
C LEU A 127 1.26 12.21 -1.06
N THR A 128 0.21 12.41 -0.25
CA THR A 128 0.07 13.63 0.56
C THR A 128 1.10 13.69 1.69
N ILE A 129 1.67 12.54 2.08
CA ILE A 129 2.60 12.38 3.21
C ILE A 129 4.01 11.97 2.73
N ILE A 130 4.11 11.02 1.81
CA ILE A 130 5.38 10.54 1.24
C ILE A 130 5.53 10.99 -0.22
N ASN A 131 6.74 10.89 -0.77
CA ASN A 131 7.02 11.36 -2.13
C ASN A 131 6.90 10.27 -3.20
N GLU A 132 6.94 9.01 -2.80
CA GLU A 132 6.89 7.88 -3.72
C GLU A 132 6.09 6.72 -3.12
N MET A 133 5.46 5.96 -3.98
CA MET A 133 4.72 4.75 -3.61
C MET A 133 4.70 3.75 -4.76
N LEU A 134 4.39 2.51 -4.44
CA LEU A 134 4.02 1.50 -5.42
C LEU A 134 2.50 1.53 -5.62
N GLN A 135 2.10 1.51 -6.88
CA GLN A 135 0.69 1.41 -7.26
C GLN A 135 0.48 0.21 -8.18
N PRO A 136 -0.55 -0.62 -7.93
CA PRO A 136 -0.83 -1.71 -8.83
C PRO A 136 -1.39 -1.28 -10.18
N ILE A 137 -0.84 -1.84 -11.26
CA ILE A 137 -1.39 -1.76 -12.62
C ILE A 137 -2.30 -2.96 -12.85
N LYS A 138 -1.78 -4.15 -12.56
CA LYS A 138 -2.51 -5.42 -12.67
C LYS A 138 -2.21 -6.25 -11.42
N VAL A 139 -3.26 -6.53 -10.66
CA VAL A 139 -3.20 -7.43 -9.51
C VAL A 139 -3.89 -8.72 -9.89
N SER A 140 -3.23 -9.83 -9.62
CA SER A 140 -3.86 -11.13 -9.48
C SER A 140 -3.45 -11.71 -8.14
N GLU A 141 -4.09 -12.80 -7.73
CA GLU A 141 -3.72 -13.49 -6.51
C GLU A 141 -2.24 -13.95 -6.55
N ARG A 142 -1.66 -14.17 -7.74
CA ARG A 142 -0.32 -14.78 -7.94
C ARG A 142 0.78 -13.83 -8.40
N ALA A 143 0.45 -12.80 -9.20
CA ALA A 143 1.44 -11.93 -9.84
C ALA A 143 0.99 -10.48 -9.85
N TRP A 144 1.95 -9.59 -9.56
CA TRP A 144 1.74 -8.20 -9.20
C TRP A 144 2.56 -7.32 -10.11
N VAL A 145 1.93 -6.80 -11.17
CA VAL A 145 2.56 -5.80 -12.01
C VAL A 145 2.27 -4.44 -11.40
N LEU A 146 3.31 -3.81 -10.89
CA LEU A 146 3.24 -2.54 -10.19
C LEU A 146 4.02 -1.48 -10.98
N ARG A 147 3.65 -0.23 -10.72
CA ARG A 147 4.48 0.93 -11.04
C ARG A 147 4.95 1.60 -9.76
N LYS A 148 6.20 2.02 -9.73
CA LYS A 148 6.68 3.00 -8.77
C LYS A 148 6.32 4.38 -9.31
N ILE A 149 5.57 5.15 -8.54
CA ILE A 149 5.21 6.53 -8.87
C ILE A 149 5.84 7.47 -7.87
N ALA A 150 6.25 8.64 -8.34
CA ALA A 150 6.67 9.76 -7.51
C ALA A 150 5.75 10.95 -7.75
N ILE A 151 5.50 11.74 -6.70
CA ILE A 151 4.72 12.96 -6.81
C ILE A 151 5.59 14.13 -7.26
N ASN A 152 5.15 14.83 -8.30
CA ASN A 152 5.75 16.08 -8.76
C ASN A 152 5.18 17.24 -7.92
N ARG A 153 5.96 17.69 -6.93
CA ARG A 153 5.57 18.79 -6.03
C ARG A 153 5.41 20.12 -6.76
N ASP A 154 6.22 20.39 -7.79
CA ASP A 154 6.08 21.61 -8.61
C ASP A 154 4.76 21.62 -9.38
N CYS A 155 4.30 20.46 -9.84
CA CYS A 155 2.98 20.31 -10.44
C CYS A 155 1.87 20.58 -9.42
N LEU A 156 1.97 20.02 -8.20
CA LEU A 156 0.99 20.28 -7.14
C LEU A 156 0.92 21.77 -6.77
N ALA A 157 2.06 22.43 -6.67
CA ALA A 157 2.15 23.86 -6.35
C ALA A 157 1.43 24.73 -7.40
N LYS A 158 1.51 24.37 -8.69
CA LYS A 158 0.74 25.04 -9.77
C LYS A 158 -0.78 24.92 -9.61
N HIS A 159 -1.23 23.95 -8.83
CA HIS A 159 -2.64 23.73 -8.48
C HIS A 159 -3.00 24.25 -7.07
N GLY A 160 -2.10 25.00 -6.41
CA GLY A 160 -2.34 25.56 -5.07
C GLY A 160 -2.30 24.52 -3.95
N ILE A 161 -1.68 23.37 -4.19
CA ILE A 161 -1.54 22.29 -3.20
C ILE A 161 -0.08 22.25 -2.75
N PRO A 162 0.20 22.32 -1.44
CA PRO A 162 1.56 22.24 -0.90
C PRO A 162 2.23 20.88 -1.13
#